data_AF-A0A7L4CI07-F1
#
_entry.id   AF-A0A7L4CI07-F1
#
_cell.length_a   1.000
_cell.length_b   1.000
_cell.length_c   1.000
_cell.angle_alpha   90.00
_cell.angle_beta   90.00
_cell.angle_gamma   90.00
#
_symmetry.space_group_name_H-M   'P 1'
#
loop_
_entity.id
_entity.type
_entity.pdbx_description
1 polymer ?
#
loop_
_entity_poly.entity_id
_entity_poly.type
_entity_poly.pdbx_seq_one_letter_code
_entity_poly.pdbx_strand_id
1 'polypeptide(L)'
;FQRLHPELPLSLEELEKVFVTLDADGNGSLTLKEFTTGFSEFGEPVSCIELYSYTLHINKKAFYLNTCPLKCEETISDDEDEEFQFSNLMDRLGAKKGLDDESDVKQLWLQLRKDEPHLLSNFEEFLVRIFSQLQEADNEKNELECALKKKIAAYDEEIQHLYEEMEQQIKKEKEQFLLKDTERFQSYSQDLECKLLSKEQELEQLAQKQKRLEQQCTELLSGKEETKVENTKLKLTNQELLRDLESTSHELSLAQQQLQVLQEEASRLHEEKEMEVYRVTETLQREKSGLLKQLDFLR
;
A
#
# COMPACT_ATOMS: atom_id res chain seq x y z
N PHE A 1 19.04 -5.49 13.75
CA PHE A 1 20.00 -6.36 14.48
C PHE A 1 19.94 -7.83 14.03
N GLN A 2 18.78 -8.47 13.94
CA GLN A 2 18.66 -9.91 13.60
C GLN A 2 19.18 -10.33 12.21
N ARG A 3 19.25 -9.40 11.25
CA ARG A 3 19.80 -9.64 9.90
C ARG A 3 21.32 -9.45 9.78
N LEU A 4 21.96 -8.76 10.73
CA LEU A 4 23.40 -8.43 10.69
C LEU A 4 24.26 -9.38 11.54
N HIS A 5 23.62 -10.17 12.41
CA HIS A 5 24.28 -11.22 13.21
C HIS A 5 25.03 -12.30 12.40
N PRO A 6 24.61 -12.71 11.18
CA PRO A 6 25.38 -13.69 10.41
C PRO A 6 26.59 -13.10 9.66
N GLU A 7 26.72 -11.77 9.57
CA GLU A 7 27.73 -11.10 8.74
C GLU A 7 28.87 -10.44 9.54
N LEU A 8 28.74 -10.31 10.87
CA LEU A 8 29.79 -9.79 11.74
C LEU A 8 30.09 -10.76 12.90
N PRO A 9 31.37 -10.92 13.30
CA PRO A 9 31.77 -11.73 14.45
C PRO A 9 31.51 -11.01 15.78
N LEU A 10 30.26 -10.54 16.00
CA LEU A 10 29.83 -9.84 17.20
C LEU A 10 28.54 -10.47 17.72
N SER A 11 28.44 -10.67 19.03
CA SER A 11 27.20 -11.17 19.64
C SER A 11 26.09 -10.12 19.57
N LEU A 12 24.83 -10.56 19.66
CA LEU A 12 23.66 -9.67 19.60
C LEU A 12 23.72 -8.55 20.66
N GLU A 13 24.18 -8.86 21.87
CA GLU A 13 24.34 -7.91 22.97
C GLU A 13 25.48 -6.90 22.73
N GLU A 14 26.56 -7.33 22.07
CA GLU A 14 27.66 -6.44 21.71
C GLU A 14 27.27 -5.50 20.58
N LEU A 15 26.53 -6.00 19.58
CA LEU A 15 26.02 -5.18 18.48
C LEU A 15 25.01 -4.13 18.96
N GLU A 16 24.16 -4.49 19.93
CA GLU A 16 23.24 -3.56 20.58
C GLU A 16 23.99 -2.50 21.41
N LYS A 17 25.03 -2.88 22.15
CA LYS A 17 25.89 -1.92 22.87
C LYS A 17 26.61 -0.96 21.93
N VAL A 18 27.16 -1.46 20.81
CA VAL A 18 27.80 -0.60 19.80
C VAL A 18 26.78 0.37 19.22
N PHE A 19 25.59 -0.09 18.89
CA PHE A 19 24.53 0.76 18.35
C PHE A 19 24.10 1.85 19.34
N VAL A 20 23.85 1.52 20.61
CA VAL A 20 23.51 2.51 21.65
C VAL A 20 24.62 3.52 21.86
N THR A 21 25.88 3.13 21.63
CA THR A 21 27.03 4.04 21.75
C THR A 21 27.17 4.97 20.54
N LEU A 22 26.78 4.49 19.34
CA LEU A 22 26.81 5.28 18.11
C LEU A 22 25.57 6.19 17.98
N ASP A 23 24.43 5.80 18.56
CA ASP A 23 23.12 6.50 18.51
C ASP A 23 23.07 7.62 19.54
N ALA A 24 23.88 8.65 19.33
CA ALA A 24 24.05 9.76 20.29
C ALA A 24 22.74 10.52 20.56
N ASP A 25 21.80 10.53 19.61
CA ASP A 25 20.50 11.17 19.76
C ASP A 25 19.39 10.20 20.25
N GLY A 26 19.70 8.91 20.37
CA GLY A 26 18.81 7.88 20.92
C GLY A 26 17.54 7.65 20.10
N ASN A 27 17.55 8.01 18.82
CA ASN A 27 16.37 7.96 17.96
C ASN A 27 16.12 6.55 17.37
N GLY A 28 17.03 5.60 17.59
CA GLY A 28 16.94 4.23 17.09
C GLY A 28 17.41 4.07 15.63
N SER A 29 18.10 5.04 15.06
CA SER A 29 18.60 5.08 13.67
C SER A 29 19.89 5.90 13.55
N LEU A 30 20.99 5.24 13.15
CA LEU A 30 22.26 5.93 12.95
C LEU A 30 22.26 6.78 11.68
N THR A 31 22.48 8.09 11.84
CA THR A 31 22.79 8.95 10.71
C THR A 31 24.23 8.71 10.23
N LEU A 32 24.50 9.05 8.96
CA LEU A 32 25.81 8.85 8.35
C LEU A 32 26.93 9.59 9.11
N LYS A 33 26.60 10.73 9.73
CA LYS A 33 27.52 11.50 10.59
C LYS A 33 27.81 10.78 11.91
N GLU A 34 26.79 10.24 12.57
CA GLU A 34 26.94 9.48 13.82
C GLU A 34 27.78 8.22 13.61
N PHE A 35 27.51 7.51 12.51
CA PHE A 35 28.28 6.33 12.12
C PHE A 35 29.76 6.66 11.88
N THR A 36 30.07 7.68 11.09
CA THR A 36 31.47 8.07 10.82
C THR A 36 32.19 8.64 12.02
N THR A 37 31.49 9.38 12.89
CA THR A 37 32.10 10.01 14.06
C THR A 37 32.42 8.96 15.12
N GLY A 38 31.48 8.07 15.42
CA GLY A 38 31.72 7.03 16.42
C GLY A 38 32.74 5.97 15.97
N PHE A 39 32.80 5.61 14.68
CA PHE A 39 33.88 4.72 14.19
C PHE A 39 35.27 5.39 14.18
N SER A 40 35.34 6.73 14.08
CA SER A 40 36.61 7.45 14.22
C SER A 40 37.16 7.46 15.64
N GLU A 41 36.30 7.22 16.63
CA GLU A 41 36.65 7.14 18.06
C GLU A 41 36.95 5.70 18.51
N PHE A 42 36.40 4.70 17.81
CA PHE A 42 36.53 3.27 18.11
C PHE A 42 37.63 2.52 17.35
N GLY A 43 38.29 3.14 16.36
CA GLY A 43 39.31 2.48 15.54
C GLY A 43 40.58 3.30 15.41
N GLU A 44 41.74 2.67 15.67
CA GLU A 44 43.01 3.13 15.11
C GLU A 44 42.83 3.40 13.61
N PRO A 45 43.47 4.45 13.06
CA PRO A 45 43.24 4.87 11.69
C PRO A 45 43.74 3.79 10.73
N VAL A 46 42.84 2.93 10.27
CA VAL A 46 43.07 2.19 9.04
C VAL A 46 43.08 3.24 7.94
N SER A 47 44.28 3.53 7.44
CA SER A 47 44.53 4.42 6.32
C SER A 47 43.83 3.87 5.08
N CYS A 48 42.54 4.19 4.91
CA CYS A 48 41.77 3.89 3.71
C CYS A 48 41.83 5.03 2.68
N ILE A 49 42.70 6.03 2.90
CA ILE A 49 42.87 7.19 2.00
C ILE A 49 44.24 7.12 1.31
N GLU A 50 44.61 5.95 0.79
CA GLU A 50 45.78 5.78 -0.10
C GLU A 50 45.41 5.53 -1.57
N LEU A 51 44.16 5.75 -1.97
CA LEU A 51 43.71 5.50 -3.35
C LEU A 51 43.32 6.74 -4.16
N TYR A 52 43.59 7.96 -3.68
CA TYR A 52 43.33 9.21 -4.42
C TYR A 52 44.51 10.20 -4.46
N SER A 53 45.75 9.76 -4.27
CA SER A 53 46.94 10.63 -4.32
C SER A 53 47.83 10.47 -5.57
N TYR A 54 47.47 9.64 -6.54
CA TYR A 54 48.31 9.39 -7.74
C TYR A 54 47.96 10.22 -8.99
N THR A 55 47.08 11.22 -8.89
CA THR A 55 46.61 12.02 -10.04
C THR A 55 46.98 13.50 -9.99
N LEU A 56 48.09 13.88 -9.34
CA LEU A 56 48.54 15.27 -9.38
C LEU A 56 50.06 15.44 -9.20
N HIS A 57 50.88 14.96 -10.15
CA HIS A 57 52.32 15.29 -10.17
C HIS A 57 52.97 15.58 -11.53
N ILE A 58 52.20 15.89 -12.58
CA ILE A 58 52.79 16.43 -13.82
C ILE A 58 52.07 17.71 -14.20
N ASN A 59 52.60 18.84 -13.74
CA ASN A 59 52.75 20.10 -14.48
C ASN A 59 53.07 21.24 -13.53
N LYS A 60 54.37 21.58 -13.39
CA LYS A 60 54.85 22.92 -13.00
C LYS A 60 56.38 22.97 -13.08
N LYS A 61 56.92 23.38 -14.23
CA LYS A 61 57.78 24.58 -14.31
C LYS A 61 58.24 24.85 -15.73
N ALA A 62 57.59 25.86 -16.30
CA ALA A 62 58.13 26.65 -17.39
C ALA A 62 59.37 27.44 -16.92
N PHE A 63 60.38 27.40 -17.76
CA PHE A 63 61.12 28.56 -18.26
C PHE A 63 61.59 29.60 -17.24
N TYR A 64 62.84 29.45 -16.79
CA TYR A 64 63.67 30.59 -16.41
C TYR A 64 64.93 30.62 -17.27
N LEU A 65 64.99 31.68 -18.05
CA LEU A 65 66.10 32.24 -18.81
C LEU A 65 67.39 32.21 -17.98
N ASN A 66 68.40 31.46 -18.45
CA ASN A 66 69.77 31.57 -17.96
C ASN A 66 70.64 32.17 -19.07
N THR A 67 71.02 33.42 -18.86
CA THR A 67 72.07 34.12 -19.59
C THR A 67 73.38 33.92 -18.83
N CYS A 68 74.42 33.35 -19.46
CA CYS A 68 75.81 33.84 -19.45
C CYS A 68 76.81 32.80 -20.01
N PRO A 69 77.99 33.23 -20.50
CA PRO A 69 78.57 32.77 -21.75
C PRO A 69 79.76 31.85 -21.56
N LEU A 70 79.88 30.82 -22.39
CA LEU A 70 81.16 30.14 -22.61
C LEU A 70 81.59 30.30 -24.07
N LYS A 71 82.82 30.78 -24.15
CA LYS A 71 83.59 31.08 -25.34
C LYS A 71 84.13 29.75 -25.88
N CYS A 72 83.67 29.35 -27.06
CA CYS A 72 84.26 28.23 -27.78
C CYS A 72 85.09 28.82 -28.93
N GLU A 73 86.40 28.70 -28.77
CA GLU A 73 87.39 28.93 -29.81
C GLU A 73 87.14 27.92 -30.95
N GLU A 74 86.89 28.45 -32.13
CA GLU A 74 86.88 27.70 -33.39
C GLU A 74 88.27 27.09 -33.61
N THR A 75 88.33 25.76 -33.63
CA THR A 75 89.42 25.03 -34.27
C THR A 75 88.81 24.03 -35.24
N ILE A 76 88.80 24.42 -36.50
CA ILE A 76 88.49 23.56 -37.64
C ILE A 76 89.62 22.53 -37.75
N SER A 77 89.29 21.26 -37.60
CA SER A 77 90.17 20.09 -37.67
C SER A 77 89.36 18.93 -38.26
N ASP A 78 90.02 17.98 -38.94
CA ASP A 78 89.50 16.77 -39.64
C ASP A 78 88.45 15.91 -38.89
N ASP A 79 88.12 16.23 -37.63
CA ASP A 79 87.21 15.49 -36.76
C ASP A 79 85.73 15.61 -37.17
N GLU A 80 85.31 16.67 -37.86
CA GLU A 80 83.90 16.86 -38.27
C GLU A 80 83.43 15.82 -39.31
N ASP A 81 84.33 15.36 -40.19
CA ASP A 81 84.00 14.37 -41.22
C ASP A 81 83.92 12.95 -40.62
N GLU A 82 84.72 12.65 -39.60
CA GLU A 82 84.66 11.37 -38.86
C GLU A 82 83.38 11.26 -38.02
N GLU A 83 82.98 12.34 -37.34
CA GLU A 83 81.73 12.44 -36.58
C GLU A 83 80.50 12.23 -37.47
N PHE A 84 80.48 12.90 -38.62
CA PHE A 84 79.38 12.82 -39.57
C PHE A 84 79.26 11.41 -40.17
N GLN A 85 80.38 10.75 -40.47
CA GLN A 85 80.40 9.40 -41.01
C GLN A 85 79.92 8.36 -40.00
N PHE A 86 80.33 8.47 -38.73
CA PHE A 86 79.84 7.61 -37.66
C PHE A 86 78.33 7.84 -37.41
N SER A 87 77.90 9.10 -37.31
CA SER A 87 76.49 9.45 -37.08
C SER A 87 75.58 8.93 -38.21
N ASN A 88 76.00 9.06 -39.47
CA ASN A 88 75.28 8.53 -40.63
C ASN A 88 75.22 6.99 -40.64
N LEU A 89 76.29 6.32 -40.19
CA LEU A 89 76.29 4.87 -40.00
C LEU A 89 75.26 4.47 -38.92
N MET A 90 75.29 5.11 -37.75
CA MET A 90 74.36 4.84 -36.65
C MET A 90 72.91 5.14 -37.00
N ASP A 91 72.66 6.19 -37.79
CA ASP A 91 71.34 6.51 -38.36
C ASP A 91 70.84 5.41 -39.30
N ARG A 92 71.70 4.94 -40.20
CA ARG A 92 71.35 3.86 -41.15
C ARG A 92 71.12 2.53 -40.45
N LEU A 93 71.79 2.30 -39.33
CA LEU A 93 71.62 1.14 -38.46
C LEU A 93 70.40 1.24 -37.55
N GLY A 94 69.75 2.41 -37.45
CA GLY A 94 68.64 2.62 -36.52
C GLY A 94 69.03 2.58 -35.04
N ALA A 95 70.33 2.73 -34.74
CA ALA A 95 70.91 2.55 -33.42
C ALA A 95 70.42 3.58 -32.38
N LYS A 96 70.02 4.78 -32.84
CA LYS A 96 69.49 5.86 -32.00
C LYS A 96 68.23 5.50 -31.20
N LYS A 97 67.54 4.41 -31.55
CA LYS A 97 66.35 3.92 -30.83
C LYS A 97 66.65 2.83 -29.80
N GLY A 98 67.84 2.24 -29.84
CA GLY A 98 68.17 1.03 -29.07
C GLY A 98 69.39 1.14 -28.16
N LEU A 99 70.26 2.15 -28.35
CA LEU A 99 71.41 2.40 -27.48
C LEU A 99 71.24 3.72 -26.72
N ASP A 100 71.37 3.65 -25.40
CA ASP A 100 71.38 4.83 -24.53
C ASP A 100 72.75 5.54 -24.53
N ASP A 101 73.83 4.82 -24.87
CA ASP A 101 75.19 5.34 -24.98
C ASP A 101 75.90 4.76 -26.22
N GLU A 102 76.34 5.63 -27.13
CA GLU A 102 77.04 5.29 -28.37
C GLU A 102 78.56 5.52 -28.25
N SER A 103 79.04 6.02 -27.09
CA SER A 103 80.43 6.47 -26.91
C SER A 103 81.47 5.35 -27.05
N ASP A 104 81.20 4.17 -26.52
CA ASP A 104 82.08 3.00 -26.62
C ASP A 104 82.19 2.46 -28.05
N VAL A 105 81.07 2.41 -28.77
CA VAL A 105 81.00 1.94 -30.17
C VAL A 105 81.73 2.94 -31.07
N LYS A 106 81.55 4.23 -30.81
CA LYS A 106 82.24 5.32 -31.50
C LYS A 106 83.74 5.29 -31.27
N GLN A 107 84.17 5.10 -30.02
CA GLN A 107 85.60 5.00 -29.69
C GLN A 107 86.24 3.81 -30.40
N LEU A 108 85.59 2.64 -30.40
CA LEU A 108 86.08 1.45 -31.09
C LEU A 108 86.12 1.62 -32.61
N TRP A 109 85.12 2.26 -33.21
CA TRP A 109 85.08 2.56 -34.64
C TRP A 109 86.23 3.50 -35.06
N LEU A 110 86.49 4.55 -34.28
CA LEU A 110 87.61 5.48 -34.50
C LEU A 110 88.98 4.80 -34.33
N GLN A 111 89.13 3.91 -33.35
CA GLN A 111 90.37 3.15 -33.14
C GLN A 111 90.64 2.16 -34.28
N LEU A 112 89.62 1.39 -34.71
CA LEU A 112 89.75 0.43 -35.81
C LEU A 112 90.09 1.12 -37.14
N ARG A 113 89.54 2.30 -37.39
CA ARG A 113 89.85 3.10 -38.58
C ARG A 113 91.31 3.59 -38.61
N LYS A 114 91.91 3.89 -37.44
CA LYS A 114 93.29 4.40 -37.31
C LYS A 114 94.34 3.29 -37.28
N ASP A 115 94.08 2.21 -36.55
CA ASP A 115 95.08 1.18 -36.27
C ASP A 115 94.96 -0.04 -37.21
N GLU A 116 93.74 -0.45 -37.59
CA GLU A 116 93.48 -1.66 -38.39
C GLU A 116 92.33 -1.49 -39.40
N PRO A 117 92.51 -0.72 -40.49
CA PRO A 117 91.42 -0.35 -41.41
C PRO A 117 90.80 -1.53 -42.18
N HIS A 118 91.50 -2.66 -42.27
CA HIS A 118 91.00 -3.88 -42.91
C HIS A 118 89.92 -4.60 -42.06
N LEU A 119 89.86 -4.33 -40.75
CA LEU A 119 88.89 -4.93 -39.83
C LEU A 119 87.61 -4.08 -39.69
N LEU A 120 87.67 -2.81 -40.08
CA LEU A 120 86.54 -1.86 -40.01
C LEU A 120 85.30 -2.36 -40.76
N SER A 121 85.47 -2.93 -41.96
CA SER A 121 84.34 -3.46 -42.74
C SER A 121 83.63 -4.63 -42.05
N ASN A 122 84.38 -5.52 -41.38
CA ASN A 122 83.81 -6.64 -40.64
C ASN A 122 83.07 -6.14 -39.39
N PHE A 123 83.61 -5.10 -38.74
CA PHE A 123 82.97 -4.45 -37.61
C PHE A 123 81.67 -3.76 -38.01
N GLU A 124 81.64 -3.02 -39.13
CA GLU A 124 80.43 -2.41 -39.66
C GLU A 124 79.38 -3.45 -40.07
N GLU A 125 79.76 -4.55 -40.72
CA GLU A 125 78.84 -5.66 -41.04
C GLU A 125 78.27 -6.31 -39.78
N PHE A 126 79.10 -6.48 -38.75
CA PHE A 126 78.67 -6.98 -37.45
C PHE A 126 77.65 -6.05 -36.79
N LEU A 127 77.88 -4.72 -36.83
CA LEU A 127 76.91 -3.73 -36.34
C LEU A 127 75.61 -3.80 -37.15
N VAL A 128 75.68 -3.88 -38.49
CA VAL A 128 74.48 -4.09 -39.35
C VAL A 128 73.67 -5.28 -38.89
N ARG A 129 74.33 -6.41 -38.64
CA ARG A 129 73.65 -7.63 -38.21
C ARG A 129 73.04 -7.50 -36.81
N ILE A 130 73.76 -6.95 -35.83
CA ILE A 130 73.25 -6.77 -34.47
C ILE A 130 72.05 -5.82 -34.45
N PHE A 131 72.16 -4.67 -35.10
CA PHE A 131 71.08 -3.69 -35.09
C PHE A 131 69.86 -4.19 -35.88
N SER A 132 70.06 -4.93 -36.97
CA SER A 132 68.93 -5.59 -37.67
C SER A 132 68.22 -6.58 -36.74
N GLN A 133 68.96 -7.42 -36.01
CA GLN A 133 68.38 -8.38 -35.06
C GLN A 133 67.68 -7.68 -33.89
N LEU A 134 68.25 -6.58 -33.38
CA LEU A 134 67.63 -5.79 -32.32
C LEU A 134 66.33 -5.13 -32.80
N GLN A 135 66.33 -4.60 -34.03
CA GLN A 135 65.16 -4.00 -34.63
C GLN A 135 64.05 -5.03 -34.91
N GLU A 136 64.41 -6.22 -35.40
CA GLU A 136 63.47 -7.34 -35.57
C GLU A 136 62.85 -7.74 -34.23
N ALA A 137 63.65 -7.88 -33.16
CA ALA A 137 63.14 -8.19 -31.83
C ALA A 137 62.23 -7.10 -31.25
N ASP A 138 62.53 -5.81 -31.47
CA ASP A 138 61.65 -4.71 -31.06
C ASP A 138 60.34 -4.71 -31.84
N ASN A 139 60.37 -4.98 -33.14
CA ASN A 139 59.18 -5.13 -33.95
C ASN A 139 58.31 -6.31 -33.47
N GLU A 140 58.89 -7.47 -33.21
CA GLU A 140 58.19 -8.63 -32.66
C GLU A 140 57.56 -8.33 -31.29
N LYS A 141 58.30 -7.65 -30.40
CA LYS A 141 57.77 -7.17 -29.12
C LYS A 141 56.55 -6.26 -29.33
N ASN A 142 56.65 -5.28 -30.21
CA ASN A 142 55.57 -4.34 -30.50
C ASN A 142 54.34 -5.06 -31.10
N GLU A 143 54.54 -6.05 -31.97
CA GLU A 143 53.47 -6.89 -32.52
C GLU A 143 52.77 -7.70 -31.42
N LEU A 144 53.54 -8.32 -30.52
CA LEU A 144 53.01 -9.06 -29.38
C LEU A 144 52.25 -8.15 -28.41
N GLU A 145 52.77 -6.96 -28.11
CA GLU A 145 52.07 -5.96 -27.30
C GLU A 145 50.76 -5.51 -27.96
N CYS A 146 50.74 -5.33 -29.28
CA CYS A 146 49.53 -4.97 -30.02
C CYS A 146 48.51 -6.11 -30.00
N ALA A 147 48.94 -7.37 -30.16
CA ALA A 147 48.08 -8.54 -30.06
C ALA A 147 47.50 -8.68 -28.64
N LEU A 148 48.30 -8.46 -27.61
CA LEU A 148 47.86 -8.47 -26.21
C LEU A 148 46.83 -7.37 -25.94
N LYS A 149 47.10 -6.13 -26.37
CA LYS A 149 46.15 -5.01 -26.22
C LYS A 149 44.82 -5.29 -26.92
N LYS A 150 44.83 -5.88 -28.12
CA LYS A 150 43.61 -6.31 -28.82
C LYS A 150 42.86 -7.39 -28.06
N LYS A 151 43.57 -8.35 -27.45
CA LYS A 151 42.96 -9.40 -26.63
C LYS A 151 42.33 -8.84 -25.36
N ILE A 152 43.00 -7.91 -24.69
CA ILE A 152 42.44 -7.22 -23.51
C ILE A 152 41.17 -6.46 -23.90
N ALA A 153 41.21 -5.66 -24.97
CA ALA A 153 40.04 -4.92 -25.44
C ALA A 153 38.86 -5.85 -25.79
N ALA A 154 39.11 -6.98 -26.45
CA ALA A 154 38.07 -7.96 -26.76
C ALA A 154 37.45 -8.58 -25.49
N TYR A 155 38.27 -8.88 -24.46
CA TYR A 155 37.74 -9.36 -23.18
C TYR A 155 36.96 -8.28 -22.43
N ASP A 156 37.42 -7.03 -22.47
CA ASP A 156 36.70 -5.91 -21.85
C ASP A 156 35.33 -5.69 -22.52
N GLU A 157 35.24 -5.80 -23.85
CA GLU A 157 33.98 -5.74 -24.59
C GLU A 157 33.04 -6.91 -24.24
N GLU A 158 33.56 -8.14 -24.14
CA GLU A 158 32.76 -9.32 -23.74
C GLU A 158 32.23 -9.19 -22.31
N ILE A 159 33.07 -8.70 -21.39
CA ILE A 159 32.68 -8.43 -20.00
C ILE A 159 31.58 -7.36 -19.97
N GLN A 160 31.74 -6.26 -20.71
CA GLN A 160 30.72 -5.21 -20.80
C GLN A 160 29.38 -5.75 -21.35
N HIS A 161 29.42 -6.52 -22.44
CA HIS A 161 28.22 -7.14 -22.99
C HIS A 161 27.51 -8.05 -21.97
N LEU A 162 28.27 -8.87 -21.23
CA LEU A 162 27.70 -9.74 -20.21
C LEU A 162 27.04 -8.94 -19.06
N TYR A 163 27.65 -7.83 -18.63
CA TYR A 163 27.05 -6.94 -17.63
C TYR A 163 25.76 -6.29 -18.15
N GLU A 164 25.75 -5.85 -19.40
CA GLU A 164 24.56 -5.26 -20.03
C GLU A 164 23.43 -6.28 -20.14
N GLU A 165 23.72 -7.51 -20.57
CA GLU A 165 22.74 -8.59 -20.67
C GLU A 165 22.15 -8.94 -19.30
N MET A 166 23.00 -9.06 -18.28
CA MET A 166 22.56 -9.32 -16.91
C MET A 166 21.69 -8.18 -16.37
N GLU A 167 22.07 -6.92 -16.60
CA GLU A 167 21.28 -5.76 -16.17
C GLU A 167 19.92 -5.72 -16.88
N GLN A 168 19.86 -6.04 -18.17
CA GLN A 168 18.61 -6.15 -18.92
C GLN A 168 17.73 -7.27 -18.38
N GLN A 169 18.29 -8.43 -18.05
CA GLN A 169 17.55 -9.53 -17.45
C GLN A 169 16.99 -9.15 -16.08
N ILE A 170 17.81 -8.54 -15.21
CA ILE A 170 17.37 -8.07 -13.89
C ILE A 170 16.22 -7.05 -14.04
N LYS A 171 16.32 -6.12 -14.99
CA LYS A 171 15.24 -5.15 -15.26
C LYS A 171 13.95 -5.85 -15.70
N LYS A 172 14.04 -6.77 -16.66
CA LYS A 172 12.90 -7.52 -17.17
C LYS A 172 12.21 -8.36 -16.09
N GLU A 173 12.98 -9.04 -15.26
CA GLU A 173 12.44 -9.83 -14.15
C GLU A 173 11.77 -8.95 -13.09
N LYS A 174 12.36 -7.80 -12.75
CA LYS A 174 11.75 -6.82 -11.85
C LYS A 174 10.43 -6.28 -12.40
N GLU A 175 10.39 -5.88 -13.67
CA GLU A 175 9.18 -5.38 -14.33
C GLU A 175 8.09 -6.46 -14.39
N GLN A 176 8.45 -7.70 -14.74
CA GLN A 176 7.50 -8.81 -14.78
C GLN A 176 6.94 -9.14 -13.39
N PHE A 177 7.79 -9.10 -12.36
CA PHE A 177 7.37 -9.30 -10.97
C PHE A 177 6.38 -8.21 -10.54
N LEU A 178 6.70 -6.93 -10.78
CA LEU A 178 5.83 -5.80 -10.45
C LEU A 178 4.49 -5.87 -11.17
N LEU A 179 4.48 -6.24 -12.46
CA LEU A 179 3.25 -6.39 -13.23
C LEU A 179 2.35 -7.48 -12.64
N LYS A 180 2.91 -8.66 -12.36
CA LYS A 180 2.17 -9.77 -11.74
C LYS A 180 1.64 -9.43 -10.36
N ASP A 181 2.43 -8.73 -9.54
CA ASP A 181 1.99 -8.32 -8.21
C ASP A 181 0.86 -7.29 -8.27
N THR A 182 0.96 -6.33 -9.19
CA THR A 182 -0.08 -5.32 -9.46
C THR A 182 -1.36 -5.99 -9.97
N GLU A 183 -1.28 -6.91 -10.92
CA GLU A 183 -2.44 -7.66 -11.43
C GLU A 183 -3.11 -8.47 -10.32
N ARG A 184 -2.32 -9.16 -9.48
CA ARG A 184 -2.83 -9.93 -8.35
C ARG A 184 -3.54 -9.03 -7.34
N PHE A 185 -2.94 -7.89 -7.01
CA PHE A 185 -3.54 -6.91 -6.11
C PHE A 185 -4.84 -6.33 -6.68
N GLN A 186 -4.85 -5.97 -7.96
CA GLN A 186 -6.04 -5.45 -8.66
C GLN A 186 -7.17 -6.48 -8.67
N SER A 187 -6.88 -7.73 -9.04
CA SER A 187 -7.90 -8.81 -9.02
C SER A 187 -8.44 -9.05 -7.62
N TYR A 188 -7.57 -9.05 -6.59
CA TYR A 188 -8.00 -9.19 -5.21
C TYR A 188 -8.85 -8.00 -4.72
N SER A 189 -8.49 -6.77 -5.11
CA SER A 189 -9.24 -5.55 -4.80
C SER A 189 -10.63 -5.59 -5.44
N GLN A 190 -10.72 -5.97 -6.71
CA GLN A 190 -11.99 -6.10 -7.44
C GLN A 190 -12.89 -7.16 -6.81
N ASP A 191 -12.34 -8.31 -6.44
CA ASP A 191 -13.10 -9.37 -5.73
C ASP A 191 -13.67 -8.87 -4.39
N LEU A 192 -12.89 -8.09 -3.65
CA LEU A 192 -13.34 -7.47 -2.39
C LEU A 192 -14.43 -6.43 -2.64
N GLU A 193 -14.27 -5.57 -3.64
CA GLU A 193 -15.28 -4.57 -4.03
C GLU A 193 -16.59 -5.25 -4.44
N CYS A 194 -16.55 -6.31 -5.24
CA CYS A 194 -17.74 -7.08 -5.61
C CYS A 194 -18.43 -7.70 -4.37
N LYS A 195 -17.67 -8.25 -3.42
CA LYS A 195 -18.23 -8.78 -2.17
C LYS A 195 -18.83 -7.68 -1.31
N LEU A 196 -18.19 -6.51 -1.26
CA LEU A 196 -18.66 -5.36 -0.51
C LEU A 196 -19.98 -4.86 -1.10
N LEU A 197 -20.07 -4.68 -2.42
CA LEU A 197 -21.30 -4.30 -3.12
C LEU A 197 -22.43 -5.31 -2.89
N SER A 198 -22.14 -6.62 -2.94
CA SER A 198 -23.14 -7.65 -2.62
C SER A 198 -23.64 -7.52 -1.18
N LYS A 199 -22.74 -7.25 -0.23
CA LYS A 199 -23.11 -7.07 1.19
C LYS A 199 -23.90 -5.79 1.42
N GLU A 200 -23.55 -4.69 0.75
CA GLU A 200 -24.35 -3.45 0.78
C GLU A 200 -25.76 -3.68 0.24
N GLN A 201 -25.89 -4.43 -0.85
CA GLN A 201 -27.21 -4.77 -1.41
C GLN A 201 -28.03 -5.63 -0.44
N GLU A 202 -27.42 -6.61 0.22
CA GLU A 202 -28.08 -7.42 1.26
C GLU A 202 -28.54 -6.54 2.44
N LEU A 203 -27.71 -5.59 2.88
CA LEU A 203 -28.04 -4.66 3.95
C LEU A 203 -29.21 -3.75 3.58
N GLU A 204 -29.24 -3.24 2.35
CA GLU A 204 -30.35 -2.42 1.84
C GLU A 204 -31.66 -3.22 1.82
N GLN A 205 -31.62 -4.49 1.38
CA GLN A 205 -32.79 -5.36 1.42
C GLN A 205 -33.29 -5.61 2.85
N LEU A 206 -32.37 -5.83 3.80
CA LEU A 206 -32.70 -6.00 5.22
C LEU A 206 -33.30 -4.72 5.80
N ALA A 207 -32.74 -3.55 5.50
CA ALA A 207 -33.27 -2.26 5.94
C ALA A 207 -34.70 -2.03 5.41
N GLN A 208 -34.96 -2.34 4.14
CA GLN A 208 -36.30 -2.25 3.55
C GLN A 208 -37.28 -3.23 4.20
N LYS A 209 -36.84 -4.44 4.56
CA LYS A 209 -37.66 -5.41 5.28
C LYS A 209 -37.96 -4.95 6.70
N GLN A 210 -36.96 -4.41 7.40
CA GLN A 210 -37.14 -3.83 8.73
C GLN A 210 -38.16 -2.70 8.69
N LYS A 211 -38.03 -1.75 7.76
CA LYS A 211 -38.99 -0.63 7.59
C LYS A 211 -40.42 -1.12 7.38
N ARG A 212 -40.61 -2.17 6.56
CA ARG A 212 -41.92 -2.79 6.35
C ARG A 212 -42.49 -3.42 7.61
N LEU A 213 -41.67 -4.13 8.38
CA LEU A 213 -42.08 -4.74 9.65
C LEU A 213 -42.41 -3.68 10.71
N GLU A 214 -41.62 -2.61 10.79
CA GLU A 214 -41.89 -1.47 11.67
C GLU A 214 -43.25 -0.83 11.33
N GLN A 215 -43.52 -0.61 10.05
CA GLN A 215 -44.82 -0.10 9.60
C GLN A 215 -45.97 -1.03 10.03
N GLN A 216 -45.85 -2.34 9.78
CA GLN A 216 -46.86 -3.32 10.19
C GLN A 216 -47.08 -3.31 11.72
N CYS A 217 -46.01 -3.21 12.51
CA CYS A 217 -46.11 -3.09 13.95
C CYS A 217 -46.86 -1.83 14.37
N THR A 218 -46.59 -0.68 13.74
CA THR A 218 -47.30 0.57 14.04
C THR A 218 -48.79 0.50 13.69
N GLU A 219 -49.14 -0.10 12.55
CA GLU A 219 -50.54 -0.29 12.12
C GLU A 219 -51.30 -1.25 13.04
N LEU A 220 -50.67 -2.34 13.48
CA LEU A 220 -51.27 -3.26 14.45
C LEU A 220 -51.47 -2.59 15.82
N LEU A 221 -50.52 -1.76 16.26
CA LEU A 221 -50.66 -1.01 17.51
C LEU A 221 -51.79 0.03 17.43
N SER A 222 -51.92 0.75 16.32
CA SER A 222 -53.03 1.70 16.13
C SER A 222 -54.37 0.98 16.09
N GLY A 223 -54.50 -0.11 15.31
CA GLY A 223 -55.73 -0.92 15.25
C GLY A 223 -56.10 -1.54 16.60
N LYS A 224 -55.10 -1.94 17.41
CA LYS A 224 -55.34 -2.41 18.78
C LYS A 224 -55.89 -1.30 19.68
N GLU A 225 -55.39 -0.07 19.57
CA GLU A 225 -55.93 1.03 20.37
C GLU A 225 -57.33 1.45 19.90
N GLU A 226 -57.59 1.46 18.58
CA GLU A 226 -58.93 1.71 18.01
C GLU A 226 -59.96 0.68 18.51
N THR A 227 -59.65 -0.61 18.40
CA THR A 227 -60.54 -1.69 18.89
C THR A 227 -60.77 -1.62 20.40
N LYS A 228 -59.76 -1.20 21.18
CA LYS A 228 -59.90 -0.98 22.62
C LYS A 228 -60.84 0.20 22.91
N VAL A 229 -60.72 1.31 22.18
CA VAL A 229 -61.63 2.47 22.30
C VAL A 229 -63.06 2.11 21.89
N GLU A 230 -63.23 1.34 20.82
CA GLU A 230 -64.56 0.87 20.41
C GLU A 230 -65.16 -0.09 21.46
N ASN A 231 -64.36 -0.99 22.03
CA ASN A 231 -64.80 -1.89 23.08
C ASN A 231 -65.25 -1.15 24.35
N THR A 232 -64.53 -0.09 24.76
CA THR A 232 -64.96 0.74 25.91
C THR A 232 -66.24 1.50 25.59
N LYS A 233 -66.39 2.04 24.39
CA LYS A 233 -67.63 2.69 23.94
C LYS A 233 -68.80 1.70 23.95
N LEU A 234 -68.64 0.52 23.38
CA LEU A 234 -69.66 -0.53 23.38
C LEU A 234 -70.06 -0.93 24.80
N LYS A 235 -69.09 -1.10 25.72
CA LYS A 235 -69.36 -1.38 27.14
C LYS A 235 -70.20 -0.28 27.80
N LEU A 236 -69.87 0.99 27.56
CA LEU A 236 -70.63 2.12 28.09
C LEU A 236 -72.07 2.12 27.54
N THR A 237 -72.24 1.95 26.23
CA THR A 237 -73.58 1.87 25.62
C THR A 237 -74.38 0.67 26.13
N ASN A 238 -73.74 -0.48 26.38
CA ASN A 238 -74.42 -1.65 26.95
C ASN A 238 -74.86 -1.37 28.40
N GLN A 239 -74.04 -0.69 29.19
CA GLN A 239 -74.40 -0.26 30.55
C GLN A 239 -75.55 0.76 30.55
N GLU A 240 -75.58 1.68 29.59
CA GLU A 240 -76.70 2.61 29.39
C GLU A 240 -77.99 1.86 29.04
N LEU A 241 -77.94 0.97 28.04
CA LEU A 241 -79.09 0.15 27.63
C LEU A 241 -79.61 -0.75 28.76
N LEU A 242 -78.73 -1.32 29.59
CA LEU A 242 -79.14 -2.10 30.76
C LEU A 242 -79.88 -1.23 31.78
N ARG A 243 -79.39 -0.01 32.07
CA ARG A 243 -80.08 0.92 32.97
C ARG A 243 -81.44 1.34 32.42
N ASP A 244 -81.53 1.61 31.12
CA ASP A 244 -82.80 1.96 30.47
C ASP A 244 -83.78 0.77 30.51
N LEU A 245 -83.30 -0.45 30.30
CA LEU A 245 -84.10 -1.67 30.41
C LEU A 245 -84.60 -1.88 31.85
N GLU A 246 -83.74 -1.67 32.85
CA GLU A 246 -84.12 -1.74 34.27
C GLU A 246 -85.19 -0.68 34.61
N SER A 247 -85.01 0.57 34.15
CA SER A 247 -85.99 1.65 34.35
C SER A 247 -87.33 1.31 33.72
N THR A 248 -87.33 0.92 32.44
CA THR A 248 -88.57 0.57 31.71
C THR A 248 -89.24 -0.68 32.29
N SER A 249 -88.47 -1.67 32.75
CA SER A 249 -89.02 -2.83 33.46
C SER A 249 -89.66 -2.44 34.80
N HIS A 250 -89.06 -1.51 35.54
CA HIS A 250 -89.62 -0.99 36.78
C HIS A 250 -90.91 -0.21 36.53
N GLU A 251 -90.90 0.68 35.54
CA GLU A 251 -92.09 1.43 35.10
C GLU A 251 -93.21 0.50 34.64
N LEU A 252 -92.88 -0.55 33.86
CA LEU A 252 -93.85 -1.56 33.44
C LEU A 252 -94.45 -2.31 34.63
N SER A 253 -93.63 -2.70 35.61
CA SER A 253 -94.10 -3.35 36.84
C SER A 253 -95.06 -2.44 37.62
N LEU A 254 -94.77 -1.14 37.73
CA LEU A 254 -95.67 -0.17 38.37
C LEU A 254 -96.99 -0.04 37.60
N ALA A 255 -96.94 0.03 36.27
CA ALA A 255 -98.13 0.09 35.43
C ALA A 255 -98.98 -1.19 35.54
N GLN A 256 -98.35 -2.37 35.60
CA GLN A 256 -99.03 -3.65 35.81
C GLN A 256 -99.73 -3.70 37.18
N GLN A 257 -99.06 -3.23 38.25
CA GLN A 257 -99.67 -3.13 39.59
C GLN A 257 -100.87 -2.19 39.59
N GLN A 258 -100.76 -1.02 38.95
CA GLN A 258 -101.89 -0.08 38.82
C GLN A 258 -103.06 -0.70 38.04
N LEU A 259 -102.77 -1.43 36.95
CA LEU A 259 -103.78 -2.11 36.15
C LEU A 259 -104.49 -3.21 36.96
N GLN A 260 -103.75 -3.96 37.79
CA GLN A 260 -104.32 -4.94 38.70
C GLN A 260 -105.30 -4.29 39.70
N VAL A 261 -104.90 -3.17 40.34
CA VAL A 261 -105.78 -2.43 41.25
C VAL A 261 -107.07 -1.99 40.54
N LEU A 262 -106.96 -1.41 39.34
CA LEU A 262 -108.12 -1.00 38.55
C LEU A 262 -109.02 -2.18 38.16
N GLN A 263 -108.44 -3.35 37.89
CA GLN A 263 -109.20 -4.56 37.56
C GLN A 263 -109.93 -5.14 38.78
N GLU A 264 -109.30 -5.12 39.95
CA GLU A 264 -109.92 -5.48 41.23
C GLU A 264 -111.08 -4.52 41.55
N GLU A 265 -110.90 -3.21 41.37
CA GLU A 265 -111.95 -2.21 41.52
C GLU A 265 -113.10 -2.41 40.52
N ALA A 266 -112.80 -2.67 39.25
CA ALA A 266 -113.79 -2.95 38.23
C ALA A 266 -114.60 -4.23 38.55
N SER A 267 -113.94 -5.26 39.09
CA SER A 267 -114.59 -6.51 39.52
C SER A 267 -115.50 -6.28 40.73
N ARG A 268 -115.01 -5.55 41.75
CA ARG A 268 -115.83 -5.16 42.92
C ARG A 268 -117.05 -4.35 42.51
N LEU A 269 -116.88 -3.34 41.67
CA LEU A 269 -117.98 -2.54 41.13
C LEU A 269 -118.97 -3.39 40.32
N HIS A 270 -118.48 -4.41 39.59
CA HIS A 270 -119.33 -5.35 38.87
C HIS A 270 -120.15 -6.21 39.83
N GLU A 271 -119.54 -6.79 40.87
CA GLU A 271 -120.22 -7.55 41.91
C GLU A 271 -121.24 -6.68 42.67
N GLU A 272 -120.87 -5.47 43.08
CA GLU A 272 -121.79 -4.50 43.70
C GLU A 272 -122.99 -4.21 42.80
N LYS A 273 -122.75 -4.01 41.49
CA LYS A 273 -123.81 -3.82 40.50
C LYS A 273 -124.69 -5.07 40.36
N GLU A 274 -124.12 -6.26 40.32
CA GLU A 274 -124.90 -7.51 40.26
C GLU A 274 -125.75 -7.71 41.53
N MET A 275 -125.20 -7.42 42.71
CA MET A 275 -125.92 -7.48 43.99
C MET A 275 -127.03 -6.42 44.05
N GLU A 276 -126.82 -5.22 43.52
CA GLU A 276 -127.87 -4.21 43.42
C GLU A 276 -128.95 -4.63 42.43
N VAL A 277 -128.59 -5.17 41.25
CA VAL A 277 -129.54 -5.74 40.29
C VAL A 277 -130.33 -6.89 40.94
N TYR A 278 -129.67 -7.78 41.69
CA TYR A 278 -130.32 -8.84 42.44
C TYR A 278 -131.28 -8.28 43.50
N ARG A 279 -130.86 -7.29 44.29
CA ARG A 279 -131.74 -6.63 45.27
C ARG A 279 -132.96 -5.98 44.62
N VAL A 280 -132.75 -5.22 43.54
CA VAL A 280 -133.82 -4.55 42.80
C VAL A 280 -134.78 -5.57 42.22
N THR A 281 -134.28 -6.64 41.58
CA THR A 281 -135.12 -7.71 41.04
C THR A 281 -135.87 -8.47 42.12
N GLU A 282 -135.27 -8.74 43.28
CA GLU A 282 -135.94 -9.37 44.42
C GLU A 282 -137.02 -8.46 45.02
N THR A 283 -136.77 -7.16 45.18
CA THR A 283 -137.80 -6.18 45.59
C THR A 283 -138.95 -6.14 44.59
N LEU A 284 -138.63 -6.11 43.28
CA LEU A 284 -139.62 -6.12 42.21
C LEU A 284 -140.44 -7.42 42.24
N GLN A 285 -139.82 -8.56 42.56
CA GLN A 285 -140.47 -9.85 42.68
C GLN A 285 -141.38 -9.92 43.92
N ARG A 286 -140.91 -9.39 45.06
CA ARG A 286 -141.72 -9.23 46.28
C ARG A 286 -142.92 -8.33 46.02
N GLU A 287 -142.74 -7.19 45.36
CA GLU A 287 -143.82 -6.30 44.93
C GLU A 287 -144.78 -7.01 43.98
N LYS A 288 -144.28 -7.69 42.93
CA LYS A 288 -145.11 -8.50 42.01
C LYS A 288 -145.92 -9.55 42.77
N SER A 289 -145.32 -10.25 43.73
CA SER A 289 -146.02 -11.25 44.55
C SER A 289 -147.02 -10.61 45.52
N GLY A 290 -146.72 -9.43 46.07
CA GLY A 290 -147.64 -8.64 46.88
C GLY A 290 -148.83 -8.12 46.08
N LEU A 291 -148.59 -7.64 44.85
CA LEU A 291 -149.62 -7.25 43.89
C LEU A 291 -150.48 -8.43 43.46
N LEU A 292 -149.88 -9.61 43.22
CA LEU A 292 -150.61 -10.85 42.94
C LEU A 292 -151.50 -11.27 44.13
N LYS A 293 -151.00 -11.19 45.37
CA LYS A 293 -151.80 -11.44 46.58
C LYS A 293 -152.95 -10.43 46.73
N GLN A 294 -152.72 -9.14 46.42
CA GLN A 294 -153.79 -8.14 46.40
C GLN A 294 -154.82 -8.41 45.30
N LEU A 295 -154.40 -8.98 44.17
CA LEU A 295 -155.29 -9.46 43.10
C LEU A 295 -156.11 -10.70 43.54
N ASP A 296 -155.52 -11.59 44.35
CA ASP A 296 -156.22 -12.75 44.94
C ASP A 296 -157.21 -12.35 46.05
N PHE A 297 -157.02 -11.21 46.73
CA PHE A 297 -158.02 -10.62 47.65
C PHE A 297 -159.15 -9.85 46.95
N LEU A 298 -159.04 -9.62 45.63
CA LEU A 298 -160.04 -8.98 44.78
C LEU A 298 -160.86 -10.02 43.96
N ARG A 299 -160.83 -11.29 44.38
CA ARG A 299 -161.61 -12.40 43.83
C ARG A 299 -162.51 -12.99 44.91
#